data_AF-A0A8K0XUG3-F1
#
_entry.id   AF-A0A8K0XUG3-F1
#
_cell.length_a   1.000
_cell.length_b   1.000
_cell.length_c   1.000
_cell.angle_alpha   90.00
_cell.angle_beta   90.00
_cell.angle_gamma   90.00
#
_symmetry.space_group_name_H-M   'P 1'
#
loop_
_entity.id
_entity.type
_entity.pdbx_description
1 polymer ?
#
loop_
_entity_poly.entity_id
_entity_poly.type
_entity_poly.pdbx_seq_one_letter_code
_entity_poly.pdbx_strand_id
1 'polypeptide(L)'
;MPPSKTMSAISQSFLTAKDDGTVPQKLKESLARLFGSIPPVTFGSSIMDKTLTTEMYLNKREEEPQKWECKTVSETTVTPDMTNLWGTMHGGCTSFLIDNCTSLTLSLLAAHLGKSPMIVSQSLNIMFHAPAPTGVKLKIISYSIASGSRITSARCEIYDVTNARLIASGVHAKMEANQPSSL
;
A
#
# COMPACT_ATOMS: atom_id res chain seq x y z
N MET A 1 -31.01 15.52 -6.98
CA MET A 1 -29.72 15.00 -7.45
C MET A 1 -28.84 14.75 -6.24
N PRO A 2 -28.36 13.52 -5.99
CA PRO A 2 -27.31 13.34 -4.99
C PRO A 2 -26.07 14.14 -5.45
N PRO A 3 -25.31 14.76 -4.54
CA PRO A 3 -24.11 15.48 -4.93
C PRO A 3 -23.19 14.50 -5.66
N SER A 4 -22.67 14.93 -6.82
CA SER A 4 -21.54 14.28 -7.47
C SER A 4 -20.46 14.07 -6.41
N LYS A 5 -20.25 12.82 -5.97
CA LYS A 5 -19.19 12.51 -5.01
C LYS A 5 -17.87 12.76 -5.73
N THR A 6 -17.24 13.89 -5.45
CA THR A 6 -15.84 14.13 -5.79
C THR A 6 -15.04 12.90 -5.35
N MET A 7 -14.30 12.28 -6.28
CA MET A 7 -13.45 11.12 -5.97
C MET A 7 -12.45 11.49 -4.87
N SER A 8 -12.15 10.55 -3.97
CA SER A 8 -11.14 10.77 -2.94
C SER A 8 -9.75 10.95 -3.56
N ALA A 9 -8.86 11.65 -2.85
CA ALA A 9 -7.47 11.84 -3.30
C ALA A 9 -6.76 10.49 -3.55
N ILE A 10 -7.07 9.48 -2.72
CA ILE A 10 -6.57 8.11 -2.88
C ILE A 10 -7.05 7.52 -4.21
N SER A 11 -8.36 7.54 -4.48
CA SER A 11 -8.91 7.04 -5.76
C SER A 11 -8.28 7.75 -6.95
N GLN A 12 -8.15 9.08 -6.88
CA GLN A 12 -7.53 9.86 -7.95
C GLN A 12 -6.06 9.46 -8.14
N SER A 13 -5.30 9.28 -7.06
CA SER A 13 -3.89 8.88 -7.13
C SER A 13 -3.71 7.55 -7.87
N PHE A 14 -4.61 6.59 -7.68
CA PHE A 14 -4.53 5.30 -8.35
C PHE A 14 -4.78 5.42 -9.85
N LEU A 15 -5.74 6.26 -10.25
CA LEU A 15 -6.07 6.47 -11.66
C LEU A 15 -4.94 7.18 -12.42
N THR A 16 -4.20 8.06 -11.74
CA THR A 16 -3.10 8.84 -12.33
C THR A 16 -1.72 8.27 -12.05
N ALA A 17 -1.61 7.17 -11.29
CA ALA A 17 -0.33 6.55 -10.97
C ALA A 17 0.40 6.20 -12.27
N LYS A 18 1.68 6.56 -12.35
CA LYS A 18 2.55 6.23 -13.46
C LYS A 18 2.68 4.70 -13.60
N ASP A 19 2.67 4.22 -14.82
CA ASP A 19 2.98 2.85 -15.20
C ASP A 19 3.76 2.84 -16.53
N ASP A 20 4.13 1.66 -17.00
CA ASP A 20 4.87 1.38 -18.24
C ASP A 20 4.01 0.64 -19.29
N GLY A 21 2.68 0.75 -19.20
CA GLY A 21 1.70 0.04 -20.00
C GLY A 21 1.28 -1.32 -19.43
N THR A 22 1.93 -1.79 -18.35
CA THR A 22 1.66 -3.11 -17.77
C THR A 22 0.44 -3.17 -16.84
N VAL A 23 -0.11 -2.01 -16.45
CA VAL A 23 -1.24 -1.91 -15.52
C VAL A 23 -2.49 -1.42 -16.25
N PRO A 24 -3.40 -2.32 -16.69
CA PRO A 24 -4.64 -1.93 -17.35
C PRO A 24 -5.46 -0.92 -16.53
N GLN A 25 -6.03 0.09 -17.21
CA GLN A 25 -6.84 1.13 -16.57
C GLN A 25 -7.99 0.55 -15.73
N LYS A 26 -8.63 -0.53 -16.19
CA LYS A 26 -9.69 -1.22 -15.45
C LYS A 26 -9.24 -1.75 -14.08
N LEU A 27 -7.97 -2.16 -13.94
CA LEU A 27 -7.43 -2.56 -12.64
C LEU A 27 -7.27 -1.35 -11.72
N LYS A 28 -6.77 -0.22 -12.23
CA LYS A 28 -6.67 1.04 -11.48
C LYS A 28 -8.04 1.50 -10.98
N GLU A 29 -9.06 1.46 -11.84
CA GLU A 29 -10.44 1.77 -11.47
C GLU A 29 -11.00 0.81 -10.40
N SER A 30 -10.71 -0.48 -10.52
CA SER A 30 -11.16 -1.48 -9.55
C SER A 30 -10.53 -1.24 -8.17
N LEU A 31 -9.24 -0.92 -8.11
CA LEU A 31 -8.56 -0.53 -6.88
C LEU A 31 -9.10 0.79 -6.33
N ALA A 32 -9.32 1.79 -7.19
CA ALA A 32 -9.86 3.09 -6.80
C ALA A 32 -11.23 2.95 -6.14
N ARG A 33 -12.07 2.00 -6.61
CA ARG A 33 -13.35 1.66 -5.97
C ARG A 33 -13.14 0.93 -4.65
N LEU A 34 -12.24 -0.06 -4.61
CA LEU A 34 -11.99 -0.87 -3.41
C LEU A 34 -11.49 -0.02 -2.24
N PHE A 35 -10.43 0.76 -2.45
CA PHE A 35 -9.81 1.58 -1.42
C PHE A 35 -10.50 2.94 -1.23
N GLY A 36 -11.12 3.49 -2.27
CA GLY A 36 -11.85 4.75 -2.19
C GLY A 36 -13.21 4.66 -1.49
N SER A 37 -13.72 3.44 -1.29
CA SER A 37 -14.99 3.21 -0.57
C SER A 37 -14.81 3.04 0.94
N ILE A 38 -13.57 3.08 1.44
CA ILE A 38 -13.29 2.98 2.88
C ILE A 38 -13.84 4.25 3.56
N PRO A 39 -14.74 4.13 4.55
CA PRO A 39 -15.29 5.29 5.23
C PRO A 39 -14.19 6.11 5.93
N PRO A 40 -14.22 7.45 5.86
CA PRO A 40 -13.18 8.33 6.42
C PRO A 40 -13.10 8.34 7.96
N VAL A 41 -13.86 7.49 8.65
CA VAL A 41 -13.98 7.43 10.11
C VAL A 41 -13.25 6.22 10.73
N THR A 42 -12.52 5.44 9.95
CA THR A 42 -11.76 4.29 10.44
C THR A 42 -10.37 4.67 10.92
N PHE A 43 -9.72 3.75 11.65
CA PHE A 43 -8.34 3.94 12.14
C PHE A 43 -7.38 4.37 11.02
N GLY A 44 -6.65 5.46 11.26
CA GLY A 44 -5.62 5.96 10.34
C GLY A 44 -6.14 6.62 9.06
N SER A 45 -7.43 6.95 8.95
CA SER A 45 -8.00 7.60 7.75
C SER A 45 -7.27 8.90 7.38
N SER A 46 -6.99 9.77 8.35
CA SER A 46 -6.25 11.03 8.12
C SER A 46 -4.83 10.83 7.57
N ILE A 47 -4.22 9.67 7.85
CA ILE A 47 -2.89 9.30 7.36
C ILE A 47 -3.01 8.73 5.95
N MET A 48 -4.02 7.88 5.71
CA MET A 48 -4.27 7.28 4.41
C MET A 48 -4.63 8.33 3.36
N ASP A 49 -5.45 9.33 3.71
CA ASP A 49 -5.85 10.41 2.80
C ASP A 49 -4.66 11.22 2.28
N LYS A 50 -3.53 11.22 3.00
CA LYS A 50 -2.29 11.91 2.64
C LYS A 50 -1.26 10.99 1.97
N THR A 51 -1.54 9.68 1.89
CA THR A 51 -0.62 8.68 1.36
C THR A 51 -1.04 8.31 -0.06
N LEU A 52 -0.39 8.90 -1.05
CA LEU A 52 -0.81 8.84 -2.45
C LEU A 52 0.06 7.86 -3.22
N THR A 53 -0.55 6.97 -4.00
CA THR A 53 0.21 6.06 -4.87
C THR A 53 0.57 6.76 -6.16
N THR A 54 1.88 6.87 -6.43
CA THR A 54 2.43 7.62 -7.57
C THR A 54 2.89 6.71 -8.70
N GLU A 55 3.21 5.44 -8.42
CA GLU A 55 3.65 4.48 -9.44
C GLU A 55 3.07 3.08 -9.18
N MET A 56 2.72 2.35 -10.26
CA MET A 56 2.26 0.96 -10.24
C MET A 56 2.85 0.19 -11.43
N TYR A 57 3.34 -1.03 -11.18
CA TYR A 57 3.93 -1.88 -12.21
C TYR A 57 3.57 -3.36 -11.98
N LEU A 58 3.28 -4.07 -13.07
CA LEU A 58 3.02 -5.50 -13.09
C LEU A 58 3.96 -6.18 -14.08
N ASN A 59 4.89 -6.99 -13.61
CA ASN A 59 5.92 -7.59 -14.45
C ASN A 59 5.94 -9.11 -14.30
N LYS A 60 6.48 -9.79 -15.31
CA LYS A 60 6.91 -11.19 -15.14
C LYS A 60 8.21 -11.21 -14.35
N ARG A 61 8.33 -12.16 -13.42
CA ARG A 61 9.57 -12.33 -12.66
C ARG A 61 10.68 -12.82 -13.57
N GLU A 62 11.88 -12.31 -13.36
CA GLU A 62 13.05 -12.72 -14.12
C GLU A 62 13.42 -14.18 -13.82
N GLU A 63 13.48 -14.56 -12.55
CA GLU A 63 13.86 -15.91 -12.11
C GLU A 63 12.73 -16.94 -12.30
N GLU A 64 11.48 -16.48 -12.37
CA GLU A 64 10.29 -17.33 -12.52
C GLU A 64 9.34 -16.76 -13.59
N PRO A 65 9.66 -16.83 -14.91
CA PRO A 65 8.93 -16.11 -15.96
C PRO A 65 7.43 -16.42 -16.09
N GLN A 66 6.99 -17.54 -15.50
CA GLN A 66 5.57 -17.89 -15.45
C GLN A 66 4.79 -17.10 -14.39
N LYS A 67 5.48 -16.60 -13.35
CA LYS A 67 4.90 -15.86 -12.25
C LYS A 67 4.95 -14.36 -12.50
N TRP A 68 3.94 -13.67 -11.98
CA TRP A 68 3.87 -12.22 -11.97
C TRP A 68 4.39 -11.66 -10.65
N GLU A 69 4.89 -10.44 -10.71
CA GLU A 69 5.20 -9.61 -9.56
C GLU A 69 4.56 -8.23 -9.72
N CYS A 70 4.36 -7.57 -8.59
CA CYS A 70 3.78 -6.25 -8.51
C CYS A 70 4.71 -5.35 -7.71
N LYS A 71 4.90 -4.13 -8.22
CA LYS A 71 5.56 -3.03 -7.51
C LYS A 71 4.60 -1.86 -7.41
N THR A 72 4.48 -1.27 -6.23
CA THR A 72 3.81 0.01 -6.06
C THR A 72 4.70 1.00 -5.32
N VAL A 73 4.56 2.27 -5.66
CA VAL A 73 5.25 3.37 -5.00
C VAL A 73 4.21 4.35 -4.49
N SER A 74 4.30 4.69 -3.21
CA SER A 74 3.46 5.69 -2.57
C SER A 74 4.32 6.79 -1.93
N GLU A 75 3.76 7.98 -1.84
CA GLU A 75 4.40 9.15 -1.27
C GLU A 75 3.52 9.80 -0.21
N THR A 76 4.16 10.32 0.83
CA THR A 76 3.50 11.09 1.89
C THR A 76 4.49 12.04 2.55
N THR A 77 4.01 12.96 3.37
CA THR A 77 4.84 13.82 4.23
C THR A 77 4.53 13.50 5.68
N VAL A 78 5.55 13.37 6.53
CA VAL A 78 5.32 13.13 7.96
C VAL A 78 4.65 14.34 8.58
N THR A 79 3.37 14.22 8.96
CA THR A 79 2.62 15.28 9.64
C THR A 79 2.59 15.08 11.16
N PRO A 80 2.28 16.12 11.97
CA PRO A 80 2.28 15.99 13.43
C PRO A 80 1.43 14.84 13.98
N ASP A 81 0.28 14.53 13.36
CA ASP A 81 -0.61 13.42 13.74
C ASP A 81 -0.01 12.02 13.48
N MET A 82 1.13 11.94 12.80
CA MET A 82 1.88 10.70 12.56
C MET A 82 2.97 10.45 13.61
N THR A 83 3.24 11.41 14.48
CA THR A 83 4.46 11.43 15.29
C THR A 83 4.28 10.86 16.70
N ASN A 84 5.38 10.40 17.27
CA ASN A 84 5.51 10.05 18.68
C ASN A 84 5.88 11.28 19.53
N LEU A 85 6.06 11.07 20.85
CA LEU A 85 6.45 12.13 21.79
C LEU A 85 7.79 12.83 21.45
N TRP A 86 8.65 12.21 20.64
CA TRP A 86 9.93 12.78 20.20
C TRP A 86 9.83 13.53 18.87
N GLY A 87 8.63 13.77 18.34
CA GLY A 87 8.43 14.51 17.08
C GLY A 87 8.89 13.77 15.83
N THR A 88 9.07 12.45 15.93
CA THR A 88 9.42 11.55 14.81
C THR A 88 8.27 10.59 14.55
N MET A 89 8.16 10.06 13.33
CA MET A 89 7.08 9.15 12.95
C MET A 89 6.97 7.97 13.93
N HIS A 90 5.78 7.81 14.50
CA HIS A 90 5.50 6.78 15.48
C HIS A 90 5.69 5.38 14.87
N GLY A 91 6.27 4.44 15.60
CA GLY A 91 6.50 3.08 15.08
C GLY A 91 5.21 2.41 14.58
N GLY A 92 4.09 2.61 15.28
CA GLY A 92 2.76 2.18 14.82
C GLY A 92 2.26 2.87 13.54
N CYS A 93 2.63 4.14 13.31
CA CYS A 93 2.31 4.83 12.05
C CYS A 93 3.16 4.25 10.91
N THR A 94 4.44 4.01 11.13
CA THR A 94 5.31 3.28 10.20
C THR A 94 4.72 1.91 9.86
N SER A 95 4.28 1.14 10.86
CA SER A 95 3.64 -0.16 10.65
C SER A 95 2.35 -0.05 9.83
N PHE A 96 1.53 0.94 10.13
CA PHE A 96 0.29 1.22 9.39
C PHE A 96 0.54 1.55 7.92
N LEU A 97 1.55 2.37 7.62
CA LEU A 97 1.95 2.70 6.25
C LEU A 97 2.43 1.45 5.50
N ILE A 98 3.28 0.62 6.13
CA ILE A 98 3.75 -0.63 5.52
C ILE A 98 2.57 -1.58 5.27
N ASP A 99 1.68 -1.77 6.25
CA ASP A 99 0.50 -2.64 6.13
C ASP A 99 -0.35 -2.25 4.92
N ASN A 100 -0.69 -0.97 4.79
CA ASN A 100 -1.57 -0.50 3.71
C ASN A 100 -0.90 -0.51 2.34
N CYS A 101 0.36 -0.06 2.24
CA CYS A 101 1.05 -0.02 0.94
C CYS A 101 1.29 -1.42 0.39
N THR A 102 1.68 -2.38 1.25
CA THR A 102 1.82 -3.78 0.84
C THR A 102 0.46 -4.43 0.54
N SER A 103 -0.60 -4.07 1.26
CA SER A 103 -1.96 -4.52 0.93
C SER A 103 -2.38 -4.08 -0.46
N LEU A 104 -2.14 -2.81 -0.83
CA LEU A 104 -2.39 -2.31 -2.17
C LEU A 104 -1.60 -3.10 -3.22
N THR A 105 -0.30 -3.33 -3.02
CA THR A 105 0.54 -4.13 -3.92
C THR A 105 -0.04 -5.52 -4.17
N LEU A 106 -0.42 -6.20 -3.09
CA LEU A 106 -0.92 -7.57 -3.15
C LEU A 106 -2.35 -7.66 -3.70
N SER A 107 -3.21 -6.70 -3.40
CA SER A 107 -4.54 -6.59 -4.00
C SER A 107 -4.47 -6.31 -5.51
N LEU A 108 -3.54 -5.47 -5.96
CA LEU A 108 -3.30 -5.25 -7.40
C LEU A 108 -2.85 -6.54 -8.08
N LEU A 109 -1.89 -7.26 -7.51
CA LEU A 109 -1.43 -8.54 -8.05
C LEU A 109 -2.55 -9.58 -8.09
N ALA A 110 -3.34 -9.69 -7.01
CA ALA A 110 -4.46 -10.62 -6.94
C ALA A 110 -5.52 -10.31 -8.02
N ALA A 111 -5.90 -9.04 -8.17
CA ALA A 111 -6.85 -8.61 -9.19
C ALA A 111 -6.34 -8.90 -10.61
N HIS A 112 -5.05 -8.67 -10.87
CA HIS A 112 -4.43 -9.02 -12.15
C HIS A 112 -4.49 -10.52 -12.44
N LEU A 113 -4.28 -11.36 -11.42
CA LEU A 113 -4.34 -12.82 -11.53
C LEU A 113 -5.77 -13.38 -11.51
N GLY A 114 -6.81 -12.54 -11.49
CA GLY A 114 -8.20 -12.97 -11.38
C GLY A 114 -8.56 -13.61 -10.03
N LYS A 115 -7.77 -13.36 -8.99
CA LYS A 115 -8.02 -13.79 -7.60
C LYS A 115 -8.75 -12.69 -6.82
N SER A 116 -9.32 -13.06 -5.68
CA SER A 116 -9.92 -12.09 -4.75
C SER A 116 -8.86 -11.08 -4.27
N PRO A 117 -9.08 -9.76 -4.41
CA PRO A 117 -8.21 -8.73 -3.84
C PRO A 117 -8.42 -8.54 -2.33
N MET A 118 -9.39 -9.24 -1.73
CA MET A 118 -9.74 -9.16 -0.30
C MET A 118 -8.83 -10.07 0.52
N ILE A 119 -7.77 -9.47 1.06
CA ILE A 119 -6.74 -10.17 1.83
C ILE A 119 -6.56 -9.52 3.20
N VAL A 120 -6.33 -10.34 4.22
CA VAL A 120 -6.15 -9.92 5.62
C VAL A 120 -4.74 -10.20 6.11
N SER A 121 -4.25 -9.36 7.02
CA SER A 121 -2.89 -9.43 7.56
C SER A 121 -2.74 -10.67 8.44
N GLN A 122 -1.72 -11.50 8.16
CA GLN A 122 -1.40 -12.70 8.94
C GLN A 122 -0.17 -12.46 9.81
N SER A 123 0.87 -11.85 9.25
CA SER A 123 2.05 -11.44 10.01
C SER A 123 2.73 -10.24 9.35
N LEU A 124 3.22 -9.32 10.17
CA LEU A 124 3.96 -8.14 9.73
C LEU A 124 5.22 -8.00 10.58
N ASN A 125 6.39 -8.17 9.96
CA ASN A 125 7.69 -8.00 10.60
C ASN A 125 8.34 -6.72 10.06
N ILE A 126 8.83 -5.86 10.96
CA ILE A 126 9.38 -4.54 10.61
C ILE A 126 10.72 -4.34 11.31
N MET A 127 11.70 -3.85 10.55
CA MET A 127 12.95 -3.30 11.04
C MET A 127 12.91 -1.78 10.93
N PHE A 128 13.27 -1.11 12.02
CA PHE A 128 13.37 0.35 12.10
C PHE A 128 14.84 0.74 12.01
N HIS A 129 15.21 1.47 10.97
CA HIS A 129 16.61 1.82 10.64
C HIS A 129 16.98 3.23 11.09
N ALA A 130 16.06 4.19 10.94
CA ALA A 130 16.29 5.58 11.28
C ALA A 130 14.98 6.31 11.64
N PRO A 131 15.03 7.40 12.44
CA PRO A 131 13.86 8.22 12.71
C PRO A 131 13.46 9.04 11.48
N ALA A 132 12.16 9.31 11.32
CA ALA A 132 11.64 10.25 10.33
C ALA A 132 11.00 11.45 11.04
N PRO A 133 11.69 12.60 11.17
CA PRO A 133 11.15 13.79 11.80
C PRO A 133 9.92 14.34 11.06
N THR A 134 9.08 15.08 11.77
CA THR A 134 7.96 15.83 11.14
C THR A 134 8.47 16.69 9.97
N GLY A 135 7.73 16.69 8.86
CA GLY A 135 7.99 17.51 7.67
C GLY A 135 8.84 16.83 6.59
N VAL A 136 9.49 15.70 6.87
CA VAL A 136 10.24 14.97 5.82
C VAL A 136 9.29 14.32 4.82
N LYS A 137 9.73 14.24 3.56
CA LYS A 137 9.01 13.54 2.49
C LYS A 137 9.42 12.08 2.48
N LEU A 138 8.42 11.20 2.41
CA LEU A 138 8.60 9.76 2.38
C LEU A 138 8.29 9.21 1.00
N LYS A 139 9.14 8.28 0.54
CA LYS A 139 8.88 7.39 -0.58
C LYS A 139 8.75 5.96 -0.05
N ILE A 140 7.61 5.35 -0.26
CA ILE A 140 7.24 4.03 0.25
C ILE A 140 7.19 3.08 -0.95
N ILE A 141 8.09 2.11 -0.99
CA ILE A 141 8.24 1.19 -2.13
C ILE A 141 7.88 -0.20 -1.68
N SER A 142 6.86 -0.79 -2.29
CA SER A 142 6.40 -2.14 -1.98
C SER A 142 6.55 -3.07 -3.18
N TYR A 143 6.98 -4.31 -2.92
CA TYR A 143 7.13 -5.37 -3.91
C TYR A 143 6.48 -6.65 -3.42
N SER A 144 5.73 -7.34 -4.28
CA SER A 144 5.30 -8.71 -4.00
C SER A 144 6.49 -9.67 -3.92
N ILE A 145 6.54 -10.56 -2.93
CA ILE A 145 7.55 -11.61 -2.76
C ILE A 145 7.03 -12.95 -3.24
N ALA A 146 5.80 -13.33 -2.88
CA ALA A 146 5.19 -14.59 -3.30
C ALA A 146 3.67 -14.44 -3.42
N SER A 147 3.07 -15.11 -4.41
CA SER A 147 1.61 -15.19 -4.57
C SER A 147 1.19 -16.67 -4.62
N GLY A 148 0.98 -17.27 -3.45
CA GLY A 148 0.50 -18.64 -3.32
C GLY A 148 -1.02 -18.76 -3.44
N SER A 149 -1.53 -19.97 -3.21
CA SER A 149 -2.98 -20.24 -3.11
C SER A 149 -3.56 -19.89 -1.74
N ARG A 150 -2.75 -19.88 -0.67
CA ARG A 150 -3.20 -19.62 0.71
C ARG A 150 -2.55 -18.38 1.33
N ILE A 151 -1.27 -18.18 1.05
CA ILE A 151 -0.48 -17.08 1.60
C ILE A 151 0.14 -16.31 0.45
N THR A 152 0.09 -15.00 0.56
CA THR A 152 0.76 -14.05 -0.31
C THR A 152 1.61 -13.14 0.56
N SER A 153 2.74 -12.66 0.06
CA SER A 153 3.63 -11.82 0.85
C SER A 153 4.25 -10.72 0.02
N ALA A 154 4.55 -9.60 0.67
CA ALA A 154 5.21 -8.45 0.10
C ALA A 154 6.28 -7.91 1.04
N ARG A 155 7.30 -7.27 0.47
CA ARG A 155 8.27 -6.44 1.20
C ARG A 155 7.96 -4.97 0.95
N CYS A 156 8.31 -4.13 1.89
CA CYS A 156 8.19 -2.69 1.79
C CYS A 156 9.40 -1.99 2.40
N GLU A 157 9.80 -0.89 1.79
CA GLU A 157 10.84 0.00 2.28
C GLU A 157 10.29 1.43 2.30
N ILE A 158 10.53 2.13 3.41
CA ILE A 158 10.20 3.54 3.57
C ILE A 158 11.50 4.33 3.54
N TYR A 159 11.65 5.21 2.57
CA TYR A 159 12.77 6.12 2.42
C TYR A 159 12.36 7.54 2.82
N ASP A 160 13.21 8.21 3.59
CA ASP A 160 13.21 9.66 3.74
C ASP A 160 13.99 10.24 2.56
N VAL A 161 13.27 10.77 1.58
CA VAL A 161 13.88 11.34 0.36
C VAL A 161 14.39 12.76 0.58
N THR A 162 14.00 13.42 1.68
CA THR A 162 14.56 14.71 2.08
C THR A 162 16.00 14.55 2.54
N ASN A 163 16.30 13.49 3.29
CA ASN A 163 17.63 13.23 3.87
C ASN A 163 18.34 12.00 3.28
N ALA A 164 17.83 11.44 2.18
CA ALA A 164 18.41 10.31 1.44
C ALA A 164 18.78 9.09 2.32
N ARG A 165 17.84 8.58 3.11
CA ARG A 165 18.09 7.43 4.00
C ARG A 165 16.89 6.48 4.11
N LEU A 166 17.19 5.22 4.44
CA LEU A 166 16.18 4.21 4.77
C LEU A 166 15.67 4.43 6.20
N ILE A 167 14.34 4.52 6.36
CA ILE A 167 13.66 4.72 7.64
C ILE A 167 13.23 3.37 8.23
N ALA A 168 12.57 2.54 7.42
CA ALA A 168 12.08 1.25 7.85
C ALA A 168 12.00 0.29 6.66
N SER A 169 12.12 -1.01 6.95
CA SER A 169 11.81 -2.07 6.01
C SER A 169 10.90 -3.09 6.67
N GLY A 170 10.02 -3.74 5.91
CA GLY A 170 9.14 -4.76 6.46
C GLY A 170 8.78 -5.84 5.46
N VAL A 171 8.38 -6.99 6.01
CA VAL A 171 7.82 -8.12 5.27
C VAL A 171 6.44 -8.40 5.84
N HIS A 172 5.45 -8.45 4.96
CA HIS A 172 4.05 -8.62 5.29
C HIS A 172 3.52 -9.88 4.60
N ALA A 173 3.05 -10.85 5.38
CA ALA A 173 2.28 -11.98 4.88
C ALA A 173 0.79 -11.73 5.09
N LYS A 174 0.01 -11.96 4.03
CA LYS A 174 -1.45 -11.87 4.03
C LYS A 174 -2.05 -13.15 3.50
N MET A 175 -3.31 -13.39 3.84
CA MET A 175 -4.09 -14.53 3.37
C MET A 175 -5.46 -14.06 2.88
N GLU A 176 -6.11 -14.84 2.03
CA GLU A 176 -7.47 -14.57 1.60
C GLU A 176 -8.42 -14.63 2.81
N ALA A 177 -9.33 -13.67 2.91
CA ALA A 177 -10.35 -13.68 3.94
C ALA A 177 -11.42 -14.73 3.62
N ASN A 178 -11.61 -15.71 4.51
CA ASN A 178 -12.82 -16.52 4.45
C ASN A 178 -14.01 -15.67 4.91
N GLN A 179 -15.10 -15.67 4.15
CA GLN A 179 -16.35 -15.12 4.67
C GLN A 179 -16.73 -15.89 5.94
N PRO A 180 -17.11 -15.22 7.04
CA PRO A 180 -17.71 -15.92 8.17
C PRO A 180 -18.93 -16.68 7.64
N SER A 181 -19.00 -17.99 7.89
CA SER A 181 -20.26 -18.71 7.76
C SER A 181 -21.29 -17.97 8.61
N SER A 182 -22.42 -17.58 8.00
CA SER A 182 -23.53 -16.93 8.72
C SER A 182 -23.82 -17.70 10.01
N LEU A 183 -23.76 -17.01 11.15
CA LEU A 183 -24.23 -17.52 12.44
C LEU A 183 -25.74 -17.73 12.42
#